data_AF-A0A522VVZ5-F1
#
_entry.id   AF-A0A522VVZ5-F1
#
_cell.length_a   1.000
_cell.length_b   1.000
_cell.length_c   1.000
_cell.angle_alpha   90.00
_cell.angle_beta   90.00
_cell.angle_gamma   90.00
#
_symmetry.space_group_name_H-M   'P 1'
#
loop_
_entity.id
_entity.type
_entity.pdbx_description
1 polymer ?
#
loop_
_entity_poly.entity_id
_entity_poly.type
_entity_poly.pdbx_seq_one_letter_code
_entity_poly.pdbx_strand_id
1 'polypeptide(L)'
;MLGQKTHDIYLNGVAYWANVPEKVWDYTIGGYQVMKKRLSYCERDLLGRDLTMDDVDYVTQMARRIAAILLLSDQLDENYRACRDNAFAWREEF
;
A
#
# COMPACT_ATOMS: atom_id res chain seq x y z
N MET A 1 7.60 -6.60 -11.70
CA MET A 1 8.77 -6.06 -10.93
C MET A 1 8.35 -4.84 -10.12
N LEU A 2 8.92 -4.67 -8.92
CA LEU A 2 8.55 -3.65 -7.91
C LEU A 2 9.25 -2.28 -8.08
N GLY A 3 9.93 -2.04 -9.19
CA GLY A 3 10.69 -0.81 -9.46
C GLY A 3 12.11 -1.12 -9.91
N GLN A 4 12.86 -0.08 -10.32
CA GLN A 4 14.28 -0.20 -10.68
C GLN A 4 15.21 0.25 -9.54
N LYS A 5 14.66 0.97 -8.56
CA LYS A 5 15.37 1.49 -7.39
C LYS A 5 14.58 1.25 -6.11
N THR A 6 15.24 1.53 -4.99
CA THR A 6 14.65 1.52 -3.65
C THR A 6 14.82 2.89 -2.98
N HIS A 7 14.05 3.10 -1.92
CA HIS A 7 14.07 4.29 -1.08
C HIS A 7 14.29 3.92 0.38
N ASP A 8 15.08 4.74 1.06
CA ASP A 8 15.18 4.72 2.50
C ASP A 8 14.23 5.78 3.07
N ILE A 9 13.24 5.34 3.86
CA ILE A 9 12.17 6.20 4.37
C ILE A 9 12.48 6.56 5.83
N TYR A 10 12.98 7.77 6.03
CA TYR A 10 13.42 8.25 7.33
C TYR A 10 12.25 8.73 8.19
N LEU A 11 12.17 8.21 9.41
CA LEU A 11 11.32 8.74 10.48
C LEU A 11 12.01 9.91 11.19
N ASN A 12 13.32 9.80 11.37
CA ASN A 12 14.20 10.80 11.95
C ASN A 12 15.66 10.50 11.55
N GLY A 13 16.64 11.18 12.16
CA GLY A 13 18.06 10.99 11.83
C GLY A 13 18.68 9.63 12.23
N VAL A 14 17.95 8.77 12.95
CA VAL A 14 18.46 7.48 13.44
C VAL A 14 17.62 6.27 13.01
N ALA A 15 16.33 6.46 12.75
CA ALA A 15 15.39 5.40 12.42
C ALA A 15 14.79 5.61 11.03
N TYR A 16 14.83 4.55 10.21
CA TYR A 16 14.29 4.56 8.86
C TYR A 16 13.91 3.14 8.41
N TRP A 17 13.02 3.04 7.43
CA TRP A 17 12.83 1.80 6.68
C TRP A 17 13.78 1.78 5.49
N ALA A 18 14.68 0.81 5.48
CA ALA A 18 15.62 0.64 4.38
C ALA A 18 15.00 -0.10 3.20
N ASN A 19 15.47 0.22 1.99
CA ASN A 19 15.23 -0.57 0.78
C ASN A 19 13.75 -0.77 0.40
N VAL A 20 12.89 0.23 0.62
CA VAL A 20 11.50 0.19 0.16
C VAL A 20 11.45 0.32 -1.37
N PRO A 21 10.91 -0.65 -2.13
CA PRO A 21 10.88 -0.55 -3.59
C PRO A 21 10.12 0.66 -4.10
N GLU A 22 10.59 1.27 -5.19
CA GLU A 22 9.99 2.47 -5.81
C GLU A 22 8.47 2.36 -6.00
N LYS A 23 7.99 1.28 -6.63
CA LYS A 23 6.55 1.13 -6.88
C LYS A 23 5.73 0.91 -5.60
N VAL A 24 6.35 0.40 -4.54
CA VAL A 24 5.70 0.24 -3.24
C VAL A 24 5.55 1.60 -2.57
N TRP A 25 6.62 2.42 -2.61
CA TRP A 25 6.58 3.78 -2.12
C TRP A 25 5.57 4.63 -2.89
N ASP A 26 5.59 4.58 -4.22
CA ASP A 26 4.75 5.37 -5.12
C ASP A 26 3.31 4.85 -5.27
N TYR A 27 2.94 3.78 -4.55
CA TYR A 27 1.61 3.21 -4.64
C TYR A 27 0.53 4.20 -4.17
N THR A 28 -0.48 4.42 -5.03
CA THR A 28 -1.57 5.37 -4.77
C THR A 28 -2.95 4.71 -4.78
N ILE A 29 -3.85 5.23 -3.94
CA ILE A 29 -5.29 4.94 -3.98
C ILE A 29 -6.02 6.29 -3.97
N GLY A 30 -6.92 6.51 -4.92
CA GLY A 30 -7.67 7.77 -5.02
C GLY A 30 -6.78 9.01 -5.21
N GLY A 31 -5.61 8.86 -5.84
CA GLY A 31 -4.63 9.92 -6.05
C GLY A 31 -3.69 10.20 -4.86
N TYR A 32 -3.87 9.51 -3.73
CA TYR A 32 -3.00 9.67 -2.56
C TYR A 32 -1.98 8.55 -2.44
N GLN A 33 -0.71 8.91 -2.22
CA GLN A 33 0.35 7.96 -1.89
C GLN A 33 0.10 7.36 -0.50
N VAL A 34 -0.17 6.05 -0.46
CA VAL A 34 -0.71 5.37 0.73
C VAL A 34 0.26 5.45 1.91
N MET A 35 1.53 5.11 1.68
CA MET A 35 2.55 5.11 2.75
C MET A 35 2.78 6.52 3.30
N LYS A 36 2.99 7.51 2.42
CA LYS A 36 3.18 8.91 2.82
C LYS A 36 1.98 9.46 3.58
N LYS A 37 0.77 9.19 3.10
CA LYS A 37 -0.47 9.65 3.77
C LYS A 37 -0.59 9.04 5.16
N ARG A 38 -0.33 7.75 5.32
CA ARG A 38 -0.33 7.10 6.64
C ARG A 38 0.72 7.71 7.57
N LEU A 39 1.94 7.94 7.09
CA LEU A 39 3.01 8.55 7.88
C LEU A 39 2.70 10.00 8.30
N SER A 40 1.98 10.77 7.48
CA SER A 40 1.55 12.13 7.88
C SER A 40 0.62 12.14 9.10
N TYR A 41 -0.05 11.02 9.40
CA TYR A 41 -0.86 10.88 10.60
C TYR A 41 -0.08 10.36 11.82
N CYS A 42 1.15 9.93 11.62
CA CYS A 42 2.04 9.39 12.64
C CYS A 42 2.94 10.47 13.27
N GLU A 43 2.82 11.73 12.84
CA GLU A 43 3.56 12.84 13.41
C GLU A 43 3.16 13.06 14.87
N ARG A 44 4.15 13.26 15.74
CA ARG A 44 3.97 13.37 17.19
C ARG A 44 2.95 14.44 17.58
N ASP A 45 3.00 15.61 16.91
CA ASP A 45 2.10 16.74 17.19
C ASP A 45 0.64 16.41 16.87
N LEU A 46 0.40 15.53 15.89
CA LEU A 46 -0.94 15.09 15.53
C LEU A 46 -1.41 13.90 16.38
N LEU A 47 -0.49 12.97 16.67
CA LEU A 47 -0.78 11.74 17.40
C LEU A 47 -0.90 11.98 18.92
N GLY A 48 -0.29 13.05 19.43
CA GLY A 48 -0.24 13.40 20.86
C GLY A 48 0.66 12.47 21.69
N ARG A 49 1.39 11.55 21.06
CA ARG A 49 2.31 10.59 21.67
C ARG A 49 3.42 10.20 20.71
N ASP A 50 4.47 9.59 21.24
CA ASP A 50 5.50 8.95 20.41
C ASP A 50 4.95 7.67 19.74
N LEU A 51 5.55 7.29 18.61
CA LEU A 51 5.21 6.05 17.92
C LEU A 51 5.59 4.84 18.76
N THR A 52 4.70 3.85 18.81
CA THR A 52 5.02 2.55 19.40
C THR A 52 5.67 1.64 18.36
N MET A 53 6.27 0.54 18.82
CA MET A 53 6.75 -0.50 17.92
C MET A 53 5.63 -1.09 17.05
N ASP A 54 4.42 -1.22 17.60
CA ASP A 54 3.26 -1.70 16.85
C ASP A 54 2.89 -0.77 15.69
N ASP A 55 3.00 0.55 15.88
CA ASP A 55 2.76 1.52 14.81
C ASP A 55 3.76 1.36 13.66
N VAL A 56 5.04 1.15 14.00
CA VAL A 56 6.16 0.95 13.07
C VAL A 56 6.00 -0.37 12.33
N ASP A 57 5.66 -1.45 13.04
CA ASP A 57 5.41 -2.77 12.46
C ASP A 57 4.22 -2.74 11.51
N TYR A 58 3.18 -1.98 11.85
CA TYR A 58 2.05 -1.80 10.95
C TYR A 58 2.47 -1.17 9.61
N VAL A 59 3.32 -0.14 9.63
CA VAL A 59 3.82 0.49 8.37
C VAL A 59 4.65 -0.52 7.57
N THR A 60 5.49 -1.31 8.23
CA THR A 60 6.28 -2.36 7.60
C THR A 60 5.38 -3.40 6.92
N GLN A 61 4.35 -3.87 7.62
CA GLN A 61 3.40 -4.83 7.05
C GLN A 61 2.58 -4.21 5.91
N MET A 62 2.23 -2.93 6.00
CA MET A 62 1.56 -2.20 4.91
C MET A 62 2.42 -2.19 3.64
N ALA A 63 3.72 -1.86 3.75
CA ALA A 63 4.64 -1.91 2.61
C ALA A 63 4.71 -3.31 1.99
N ARG A 64 4.78 -4.37 2.82
CA ARG A 64 4.78 -5.77 2.36
C ARG A 64 3.47 -6.15 1.65
N ARG A 65 2.31 -5.70 2.17
CA ARG A 65 1.00 -5.95 1.54
C ARG A 65 0.89 -5.26 0.18
N ILE A 66 1.34 -4.01 0.09
CA ILE A 66 1.39 -3.28 -1.19
C ILE A 66 2.28 -4.02 -2.19
N ALA A 67 3.47 -4.46 -1.76
CA ALA A 67 4.35 -5.25 -2.60
C ALA A 67 3.67 -6.53 -3.12
N ALA A 68 2.96 -7.26 -2.26
CA ALA A 68 2.20 -8.45 -2.65
C ALA A 68 1.10 -8.13 -3.66
N ILE A 69 0.32 -7.07 -3.43
CA ILE A 69 -0.73 -6.61 -4.37
C ILE A 69 -0.14 -6.30 -5.75
N LEU A 70 0.99 -5.57 -5.77
CA LEU A 70 1.69 -5.22 -7.02
C LEU A 70 2.23 -6.45 -7.76
N LEU A 71 2.70 -7.46 -7.04
CA LEU A 71 3.17 -8.72 -7.65
C LEU A 71 2.01 -9.59 -8.16
N LEU A 72 0.85 -9.50 -7.52
CA LEU A 72 -0.35 -10.27 -7.87
C LEU A 72 -1.29 -9.52 -8.83
N SER A 73 -0.98 -8.29 -9.22
CA SER A 73 -1.91 -7.42 -9.96
C SER A 73 -2.45 -8.07 -11.23
N ASP A 74 -1.58 -8.65 -12.07
CA ASP A 74 -2.01 -9.30 -13.32
C ASP A 74 -2.95 -10.49 -13.08
N GLN A 75 -2.69 -11.27 -12.01
CA GLN A 75 -3.52 -12.42 -11.64
C GLN A 75 -4.87 -11.99 -11.05
N LEU A 76 -4.88 -10.92 -10.26
CA LEU A 76 -6.09 -10.33 -9.70
C LEU A 76 -6.98 -9.74 -10.81
N ASP A 77 -6.38 -9.07 -11.79
CA ASP A 77 -7.09 -8.51 -12.93
C ASP A 77 -7.70 -9.61 -13.81
N GLU A 78 -6.98 -10.71 -14.02
CA GLU A 78 -7.48 -11.88 -14.74
C GLU A 78 -8.64 -12.53 -14.00
N ASN A 79 -8.50 -12.72 -12.68
CA ASN A 79 -9.55 -13.27 -11.84
C ASN A 79 -10.81 -12.38 -11.87
N TYR A 80 -10.64 -11.07 -11.81
CA TYR A 80 -11.75 -10.12 -11.91
C TYR A 80 -12.48 -10.24 -13.25
N ARG A 81 -11.76 -10.27 -14.38
CA ARG A 81 -12.36 -10.46 -15.72
C ARG A 81 -13.14 -11.76 -15.80
N ALA A 82 -12.55 -12.87 -15.34
CA ALA A 82 -13.21 -14.17 -15.32
C ALA A 82 -14.52 -14.13 -14.49
N CYS A 83 -14.51 -13.51 -13.32
CA CYS A 83 -15.70 -13.38 -12.48
C CYS A 83 -16.78 -12.50 -13.13
N ARG A 84 -16.38 -11.36 -13.71
CA ARG A 84 -17.27 -10.44 -14.42
C ARG A 84 -17.96 -11.14 -15.60
N ASP A 85 -17.22 -11.90 -16.39
CA ASP A 85 -17.72 -12.53 -17.61
C ASP A 85 -18.63 -13.74 -17.32
N ASN A 86 -18.51 -14.33 -16.12
CA ASN A 86 -19.38 -15.41 -15.64
C ASN A 86 -20.49 -14.91 -14.70
N ALA A 87 -20.65 -13.59 -14.52
CA ALA A 87 -21.68 -13.06 -13.65
C ALA A 87 -23.08 -13.37 -14.22
N PHE A 88 -24.00 -13.75 -13.34
CA PHE A 88 -25.39 -14.04 -13.72
C PHE A 88 -26.07 -12.76 -14.25
N ALA A 89 -26.54 -12.79 -15.49
CA ALA A 89 -27.30 -11.71 -16.07
C ALA A 89 -28.74 -11.75 -15.55
N TRP A 90 -29.07 -10.86 -14.64
CA TRP A 90 -30.46 -10.60 -14.27
C TRP A 90 -31.21 -10.12 -15.51
N ARG A 91 -32.22 -10.88 -15.95
CA ARG A 91 -33.15 -10.41 -16.98
C ARG A 91 -34.08 -9.40 -16.31
N GLU A 92 -34.09 -8.17 -16.82
CA GLU A 92 -35.14 -7.21 -16.47
C GLU A 92 -36.45 -7.72 -17.06
N GLU A 93 -37.26 -8.40 -16.25
CA GLU A 93 -38.66 -8.65 -16.56
C GLU A 93 -39.43 -7.36 -16.25
N PHE A 94 -39.72 -6.58 -17.29
CA PHE A 94 -40.75 -5.54 -17.28
C PHE A 94 -41.97 -6.02 -18.07
#